data_AF-A0A3M2B030-F1
#
_entry.id   AF-A0A3M2B030-F1
#
_cell.length_a   1.000
_cell.length_b   1.000
_cell.length_c   1.000
_cell.angle_alpha   90.00
_cell.angle_beta   90.00
_cell.angle_gamma   90.00
#
_symmetry.space_group_name_H-M   'P 1'
#
loop_
_entity.id
_entity.type
_entity.pdbx_description
1 polymer ?
#
loop_
_entity_poly.entity_id
_entity_poly.type
_entity_poly.pdbx_seq_one_letter_code
_entity_poly.pdbx_strand_id
1 'polypeptide(L)'
;MLDTTRTHDTPYPPLEARIASRARWDAFARRLRVHVRFALGLIPELPPAPLRVQRVESYRGDGFRVERIALETLPDFYLTGSLFVPETAAGKRAPVMLQPHGHFERGRLNEADVLRAVALAQAGVYVLSYDMVGYNDQFQMPHWGEEPLEWRRWGFSRAGLQTWNSLCAFEWLRRQPEIDSQRIGCSGISGGGTQTFLLSALEPRLGCAVPVKMVSSTMQGGCVCENAPLLRLFAGNPEIAALTAPRPMLLISDSGDWTRDNPEIVAPYLQRVYRHYHAEAGFQHAHFEEGHQWGAAPRRVYYEWVARLWNLPRTPQDPDLSWETLLPALQVWGDALPKPADAPTGEAVFALFQKQARESVARWQRTRRFEAEARDALLSMLGLERVQDALQDPVPEAWRSVLEVSRRARRAIVFGDASASRWRRAGYAILNLPQLPRSAPKTEYAYFATYNLTPDTARARAILGVLLRLKPSATRLTVVAQGDWAILCGVACALATTPLDALGAGETTPLDLPCYERIGGWTTLQRWIPRAA
;
A
#
# COMPACT_ATOMS: atom_id res chain seq x y z
N MET A 1 -4.79 -16.17 -16.17
CA MET A 1 -4.18 -15.75 -14.88
C MET A 1 -5.09 -15.95 -13.67
N LEU A 2 -6.35 -16.37 -13.79
CA LEU A 2 -7.25 -16.55 -12.64
C LEU A 2 -7.26 -17.98 -12.04
N ASP A 3 -6.60 -18.97 -12.67
CA ASP A 3 -6.66 -20.38 -12.21
C ASP A 3 -5.55 -20.78 -11.23
N THR A 4 -4.55 -19.92 -10.99
CA THR A 4 -3.44 -20.22 -10.07
C THR A 4 -3.47 -19.30 -8.87
N THR A 5 -3.78 -19.86 -7.70
CA THR A 5 -3.63 -19.16 -6.42
C THR A 5 -2.18 -18.76 -6.20
N ARG A 6 -1.95 -17.48 -5.93
CA ARG A 6 -0.64 -16.92 -5.63
C ARG A 6 -0.41 -16.77 -4.13
N THR A 7 0.82 -16.91 -3.71
CA THR A 7 1.30 -16.70 -2.34
C THR A 7 2.41 -15.65 -2.34
N HIS A 8 2.93 -15.29 -1.17
CA HIS A 8 4.07 -14.39 -1.05
C HIS A 8 5.37 -14.94 -1.68
N ASP A 9 5.47 -16.27 -1.85
CA ASP A 9 6.59 -16.95 -2.51
C ASP A 9 6.32 -17.29 -3.99
N THR A 10 5.17 -16.89 -4.54
CA THR A 10 4.91 -17.11 -5.96
C THR A 10 5.73 -16.12 -6.79
N PRO A 11 6.63 -16.59 -7.67
CA PRO A 11 7.43 -15.68 -8.49
C PRO A 11 6.55 -14.75 -9.33
N TYR A 12 6.87 -13.47 -9.29
CA TYR A 12 6.21 -12.39 -10.00
C TYR A 12 7.25 -11.44 -10.63
N PRO A 13 7.91 -11.86 -11.72
CA PRO A 13 8.82 -10.99 -12.47
C PRO A 13 8.09 -9.77 -13.05
N PRO A 14 8.75 -8.61 -13.13
CA PRO A 14 8.13 -7.41 -13.68
C PRO A 14 7.79 -7.59 -15.16
N LEU A 15 6.70 -6.97 -15.60
CA LEU A 15 6.24 -7.11 -16.99
C LEU A 15 6.95 -6.11 -17.92
N GLU A 16 7.80 -6.64 -18.79
CA GLU A 16 8.55 -5.89 -19.79
C GLU A 16 7.69 -5.04 -20.74
N ALA A 17 6.51 -5.55 -21.08
CA ALA A 17 5.55 -4.83 -21.93
C ALA A 17 5.13 -3.46 -21.34
N ARG A 18 5.16 -3.30 -20.01
CA ARG A 18 4.82 -2.05 -19.32
C ARG A 18 5.86 -0.97 -19.55
N ILE A 19 7.10 -1.36 -19.81
CA ILE A 19 8.24 -0.46 -20.03
C ILE A 19 8.70 -0.45 -21.49
N ALA A 20 7.84 -0.86 -22.42
CA ALA A 20 8.12 -0.79 -23.86
C ALA A 20 8.23 0.66 -24.38
N SER A 21 7.68 1.64 -23.64
CA SER A 21 7.86 3.07 -23.90
C SER A 21 7.59 3.87 -22.63
N ARG A 22 8.12 5.09 -22.55
CA ARG A 22 7.80 6.03 -21.47
C ARG A 22 6.30 6.24 -21.28
N ALA A 23 5.55 6.41 -22.37
CA ALA A 23 4.10 6.66 -22.29
C ALA A 23 3.33 5.47 -21.69
N ARG A 24 3.71 4.23 -22.02
CA ARG A 24 3.13 3.02 -21.41
C ARG A 24 3.47 2.94 -19.93
N TRP A 25 4.74 3.18 -19.58
CA TRP A 25 5.16 3.17 -18.19
C TRP A 25 4.45 4.27 -17.38
N ASP A 26 4.38 5.50 -17.87
CA ASP A 26 3.70 6.61 -17.18
C ASP A 26 2.21 6.34 -16.95
N ALA A 27 1.53 5.71 -17.93
CA ALA A 27 0.13 5.31 -17.78
C ALA A 27 -0.04 4.23 -16.70
N PHE A 28 0.80 3.21 -16.73
CA PHE A 28 0.81 2.16 -15.71
C PHE A 28 1.17 2.70 -14.32
N ALA A 29 2.20 3.53 -14.23
CA ALA A 29 2.69 4.12 -12.98
C ALA A 29 1.62 4.99 -12.31
N ARG A 30 0.86 5.78 -13.08
CA ARG A 30 -0.30 6.52 -12.54
C ARG A 30 -1.35 5.56 -11.97
N ARG A 31 -1.72 4.52 -12.73
CA ARG A 31 -2.72 3.54 -12.29
C ARG A 31 -2.26 2.78 -11.04
N LEU A 32 -1.01 2.35 -11.02
CA LEU A 32 -0.42 1.61 -9.89
C LEU A 32 -0.35 2.47 -8.63
N ARG A 33 0.01 3.75 -8.72
CA ARG A 33 -0.03 4.65 -7.54
C ARG A 33 -1.42 4.75 -6.94
N VAL A 34 -2.46 4.87 -7.77
CA VAL A 34 -3.86 4.89 -7.28
C VAL A 34 -4.23 3.55 -6.63
N HIS A 35 -3.79 2.43 -7.21
CA HIS A 35 -4.01 1.10 -6.65
C HIS A 35 -3.31 0.89 -5.30
N VAL A 36 -2.04 1.26 -5.18
CA VAL A 36 -1.27 1.17 -3.92
C VAL A 36 -1.93 2.04 -2.83
N ARG A 37 -2.35 3.27 -3.16
CA ARG A 37 -3.10 4.13 -2.22
C ARG A 37 -4.41 3.49 -1.77
N PHE A 38 -5.16 2.87 -2.70
CA PHE A 38 -6.41 2.19 -2.38
C PHE A 38 -6.17 1.00 -1.45
N ALA A 39 -5.25 0.10 -1.80
CA ALA A 39 -4.92 -1.09 -1.01
C ALA A 39 -4.48 -0.75 0.42
N LEU A 40 -3.77 0.36 0.61
CA LEU A 40 -3.32 0.84 1.92
C LEU A 40 -4.37 1.67 2.69
N GLY A 41 -5.62 1.74 2.21
CA GLY A 41 -6.71 2.46 2.89
C GLY A 41 -6.61 3.99 2.82
N LEU A 42 -5.82 4.52 1.87
CA LEU A 42 -5.55 5.96 1.71
C LEU A 42 -6.48 6.66 0.70
N ILE A 43 -7.49 5.94 0.18
CA ILE A 43 -8.54 6.50 -0.69
C ILE A 43 -9.92 6.28 -0.05
N PRO A 44 -10.73 7.34 0.12
CA PRO A 44 -10.37 8.76 -0.02
C PRO A 44 -9.28 9.20 0.96
N GLU A 45 -8.70 10.39 0.81
CA GLU A 45 -7.68 10.89 1.75
C GLU A 45 -8.23 10.96 3.18
N LEU A 46 -7.44 10.51 4.15
CA LEU A 46 -7.74 10.70 5.58
C LEU A 46 -7.73 12.18 5.94
N PRO A 47 -8.36 12.59 7.06
CA PRO A 47 -8.20 13.94 7.57
C PRO A 47 -6.72 14.26 7.83
N PRO A 48 -6.31 15.54 7.76
CA PRO A 48 -4.94 15.93 8.09
C PRO A 48 -4.52 15.35 9.45
N ALA A 49 -3.36 14.70 9.49
CA ALA A 49 -2.81 14.14 10.71
C ALA A 49 -2.54 15.25 11.75
N PRO A 50 -2.67 14.96 13.07
CA PRO A 50 -2.37 15.94 14.12
C PRO A 50 -0.93 16.45 14.06
N LEU A 51 0.03 15.56 13.83
CA LEU A 51 1.48 15.83 13.80
C LEU A 51 1.99 16.58 15.05
N ARG A 52 1.33 16.36 16.20
CA ARG A 52 1.80 16.85 17.50
C ARG A 52 2.94 15.96 17.96
N VAL A 53 4.05 16.57 18.36
CA VAL A 53 5.27 15.86 18.71
C VAL A 53 5.63 16.11 20.17
N GLN A 54 5.95 15.04 20.88
CA GLN A 54 6.65 15.10 22.16
C GLN A 54 8.07 14.60 21.93
N ARG A 55 9.07 15.35 22.41
CA ARG A 55 10.47 14.98 22.27
C ARG A 55 11.30 15.39 23.47
N VAL A 56 12.26 14.56 23.85
CA VAL A 56 13.18 14.82 24.96
C VAL A 56 14.58 14.35 24.61
N GLU A 57 15.59 15.18 24.86
CA GLU A 57 17.00 14.78 24.74
C GLU A 57 17.28 13.69 25.78
N SER A 58 17.81 12.55 25.31
CA SER A 58 18.09 11.38 26.14
C SER A 58 19.56 10.99 26.15
N TYR A 59 20.35 11.51 25.22
CA TYR A 59 21.77 11.24 25.11
C TYR A 59 22.48 12.32 24.31
N ARG A 60 23.73 12.58 24.68
CA ARG A 60 24.66 13.45 23.96
C ARG A 60 26.00 12.73 23.87
N GLY A 61 26.50 12.57 22.65
CA GLY A 61 27.76 11.88 22.36
C GLY A 61 28.63 12.68 21.41
N ASP A 62 29.63 12.00 20.83
CA ASP A 62 30.58 12.64 19.91
C ASP A 62 29.93 12.93 18.54
N GLY A 63 29.67 14.20 18.27
CA GLY A 63 29.15 14.70 16.99
C GLY A 63 27.64 14.57 16.80
N PHE A 64 26.90 14.07 17.79
CA PHE A 64 25.43 13.96 17.73
C PHE A 64 24.79 13.93 19.11
N ARG A 65 23.47 14.13 19.13
CA ARG A 65 22.61 13.83 20.28
C ARG A 65 21.41 12.99 19.84
N VAL A 66 20.73 12.39 20.80
CA VAL A 66 19.49 11.63 20.57
C VAL A 66 18.34 12.33 21.29
N GLU A 67 17.25 12.53 20.57
CA GLU A 67 15.96 12.92 21.10
C GLU A 67 14.99 11.74 20.96
N ARG A 68 14.42 11.25 22.08
CA ARG A 68 13.27 10.32 22.04
C ARG A 68 12.08 11.07 21.48
N ILE A 69 11.28 10.43 20.62
CA ILE A 69 10.17 11.09 19.95
C ILE A 69 8.90 10.22 19.98
N ALA A 70 7.78 10.86 20.29
CA ALA A 70 6.44 10.35 20.08
C ALA A 70 5.67 11.35 19.18
N LEU A 71 5.41 10.97 17.94
CA LEU A 71 4.70 11.76 16.93
C LEU A 71 3.27 11.24 16.79
N GLU A 72 2.28 12.09 17.03
CA GLU A 72 0.87 11.72 16.89
C GLU A 72 0.42 11.72 15.41
N THR A 73 0.12 10.54 14.86
CA THR A 73 -0.19 10.32 13.42
C THR A 73 -1.68 10.11 13.15
N LEU A 74 -2.44 9.63 14.12
CA LEU A 74 -3.90 9.71 14.21
C LEU A 74 -4.24 10.24 15.61
N PRO A 75 -5.46 10.74 15.89
CA PRO A 75 -5.78 11.23 17.24
C PRO A 75 -5.43 10.18 18.31
N ASP A 76 -4.58 10.57 19.25
CA ASP A 76 -4.04 9.76 20.35
C ASP A 76 -3.28 8.50 19.92
N PHE A 77 -2.90 8.37 18.64
CA PHE A 77 -2.08 7.29 18.12
C PHE A 77 -0.68 7.78 17.75
N TYR A 78 0.33 7.15 18.33
CA TYR A 78 1.71 7.62 18.31
C TYR A 78 2.62 6.71 17.48
N LEU A 79 3.38 7.35 16.59
CA LEU A 79 4.61 6.82 16.04
C LEU A 79 5.75 7.13 17.02
N THR A 80 6.37 6.09 17.55
CA THR A 80 7.48 6.17 18.51
C THR A 80 8.81 5.95 17.81
N GLY A 81 9.87 6.63 18.27
CA GLY A 81 11.21 6.46 17.70
C GLY A 81 12.30 7.26 18.39
N SER A 82 13.43 7.36 17.71
CA SER A 82 14.58 8.17 18.11
C SER A 82 15.02 9.06 16.95
N LEU A 83 15.11 10.36 17.23
CA LEU A 83 15.68 11.36 16.35
C LEU A 83 17.16 11.56 16.71
N PHE A 84 18.04 11.16 15.82
CA PHE A 84 19.47 11.44 15.92
C PHE A 84 19.71 12.81 15.28
N VAL A 85 20.18 13.74 16.09
CA VAL A 85 20.41 15.11 15.67
C VAL A 85 21.91 15.36 15.54
N PRO A 86 22.41 15.79 14.36
CA PRO A 86 23.80 16.16 14.19
C PRO A 86 24.16 17.36 15.08
N GLU A 87 25.32 17.31 15.73
CA GLU A 87 25.86 18.48 16.44
C GLU A 87 26.31 19.56 15.42
N THR A 88 26.88 19.13 14.29
CA THR A 88 27.21 19.99 13.15
C THR A 88 26.41 19.56 11.91
N ALA A 89 25.38 20.31 11.59
CA ALA A 89 24.51 20.08 10.44
C ALA A 89 25.24 20.24 9.09
N ALA A 90 24.90 19.41 8.09
CA ALA A 90 25.41 19.50 6.72
C ALA A 90 24.73 20.64 5.93
N GLY A 91 25.04 21.88 6.34
CA GLY A 91 24.50 23.14 5.82
C GLY A 91 23.49 23.80 6.78
N LYS A 92 23.02 25.00 6.41
CA LYS A 92 22.05 25.77 7.21
C LYS A 92 20.73 25.03 7.44
N ARG A 93 20.30 24.25 6.43
CA ARG A 93 19.22 23.27 6.51
C ARG A 93 19.79 21.93 6.09
N ALA A 94 19.72 20.93 6.95
CA ALA A 94 20.39 19.64 6.76
C ALA A 94 19.48 18.62 6.06
N PRO A 95 20.06 17.64 5.35
CA PRO A 95 19.32 16.47 4.93
C PRO A 95 18.84 15.64 6.14
N VAL A 96 17.81 14.83 5.91
CA VAL A 96 17.31 13.86 6.90
C VAL A 96 17.02 12.50 6.25
N MET A 97 17.30 11.43 6.97
CA MET A 97 16.95 10.07 6.58
C MET A 97 15.86 9.50 7.48
N LEU A 98 14.75 9.08 6.89
CA LEU A 98 13.77 8.20 7.53
C LEU A 98 14.32 6.77 7.54
N GLN A 99 14.22 6.11 8.69
CA GLN A 99 14.80 4.78 8.90
C GLN A 99 13.75 3.81 9.48
N PRO A 100 12.84 3.26 8.64
CA PRO A 100 12.05 2.10 9.03
C PRO A 100 12.95 0.86 9.13
N HIS A 101 12.76 0.05 10.16
CA HIS A 101 13.56 -1.16 10.42
C HIS A 101 12.92 -2.42 9.84
N GLY A 102 13.67 -3.53 9.79
CA GLY A 102 13.18 -4.86 9.41
C GLY A 102 12.68 -5.69 10.60
N HIS A 103 12.21 -6.93 10.32
CA HIS A 103 11.76 -7.90 11.33
C HIS A 103 12.93 -8.60 12.03
N PHE A 104 13.86 -7.83 12.58
CA PHE A 104 14.94 -8.33 13.41
C PHE A 104 14.55 -8.31 14.89
N GLU A 105 15.26 -9.08 15.72
CA GLU A 105 14.91 -9.30 17.13
C GLU A 105 14.64 -8.00 17.91
N ARG A 106 15.48 -6.98 17.75
CA ARG A 106 15.36 -5.71 18.49
C ARG A 106 14.68 -4.57 17.70
N GLY A 107 14.06 -4.84 16.55
CA GLY A 107 13.44 -3.82 15.70
C GLY A 107 14.40 -2.68 15.31
N ARG A 108 14.06 -1.43 15.62
CA ARG A 108 14.97 -0.29 15.35
C ARG A 108 16.21 -0.23 16.24
N LEU A 109 16.24 -1.04 17.30
CA LEU A 109 17.31 -1.09 18.29
C LEU A 109 18.38 -2.14 17.97
N ASN A 110 18.38 -2.72 16.76
CA ASN A 110 19.44 -3.61 16.33
C ASN A 110 20.71 -2.84 16.01
N GLU A 111 21.86 -3.51 16.18
CA GLU A 111 23.19 -2.95 15.97
C GLU A 111 23.32 -2.16 14.66
N ALA A 112 23.05 -2.80 13.51
CA ALA A 112 23.21 -2.18 12.20
C ALA A 112 22.33 -0.93 12.01
N ASP A 113 21.15 -0.89 12.63
CA ASP A 113 20.25 0.26 12.59
C ASP A 113 20.79 1.41 13.45
N VAL A 114 21.27 1.11 14.66
CA VAL A 114 21.86 2.12 15.56
C VAL A 114 23.15 2.70 14.96
N LEU A 115 24.08 1.84 14.50
CA LEU A 115 25.34 2.28 13.89
C LEU A 115 25.11 3.20 12.69
N ARG A 116 24.17 2.84 11.81
CA ARG A 116 23.80 3.64 10.63
C ARG A 116 23.23 5.00 11.00
N ALA A 117 22.38 5.05 12.02
CA ALA A 117 21.78 6.30 12.46
C ALA A 117 22.84 7.25 13.06
N VAL A 118 23.76 6.72 13.86
CA VAL A 118 24.89 7.49 14.42
C VAL A 118 25.84 7.95 13.32
N ALA A 119 26.26 7.07 12.41
CA ALA A 119 27.18 7.38 11.32
C ALA A 119 26.69 8.58 10.48
N LEU A 120 25.40 8.59 10.13
CA LEU A 120 24.77 9.67 9.38
C LEU A 120 24.67 10.97 10.20
N ALA A 121 24.29 10.88 11.48
CA ALA A 121 24.24 12.03 12.38
C ALA A 121 25.61 12.69 12.55
N GLN A 122 26.65 11.89 12.73
CA GLN A 122 28.03 12.36 12.74
C GLN A 122 28.41 13.05 11.41
N ALA A 123 27.92 12.58 10.26
CA ALA A 123 28.16 13.22 8.97
C ALA A 123 27.28 14.47 8.69
N GLY A 124 26.48 14.92 9.65
CA GLY A 124 25.66 16.13 9.55
C GLY A 124 24.23 15.90 9.02
N VAL A 125 23.74 14.66 9.04
CA VAL A 125 22.43 14.26 8.54
C VAL A 125 21.51 13.93 9.72
N TYR A 126 20.31 14.48 9.77
CA TYR A 126 19.33 14.05 10.77
C TYR A 126 18.87 12.62 10.46
N VAL A 127 18.58 11.81 11.47
CA VAL A 127 18.01 10.47 11.25
C VAL A 127 16.81 10.27 12.16
N LEU A 128 15.65 9.95 11.58
CA LEU A 128 14.49 9.51 12.34
C LEU A 128 14.34 8.00 12.16
N SER A 129 14.73 7.26 13.19
CA SER A 129 14.52 5.81 13.29
C SER A 129 13.27 5.56 14.12
N TYR A 130 12.30 4.82 13.59
CA TYR A 130 10.96 4.73 14.19
C TYR A 130 10.39 3.32 14.12
N ASP A 131 9.50 3.04 15.08
CA ASP A 131 8.94 1.71 15.30
C ASP A 131 7.97 1.30 14.20
N MET A 132 8.08 0.03 13.80
CA MET A 132 6.97 -0.71 13.20
C MET A 132 5.79 -0.76 14.17
N VAL A 133 4.59 -0.96 13.63
CA VAL A 133 3.38 -1.15 14.45
C VAL A 133 3.57 -2.41 15.31
N GLY A 134 3.46 -2.27 16.63
CA GLY A 134 3.65 -3.36 17.59
C GLY A 134 5.09 -3.77 17.90
N TYR A 135 6.08 -2.95 17.52
CA TYR A 135 7.49 -3.15 17.89
C TYR A 135 7.95 -2.13 18.92
N ASN A 136 8.92 -2.55 19.74
CA ASN A 136 9.62 -1.72 20.73
C ASN A 136 8.64 -0.86 21.57
N ASP A 137 8.56 0.45 21.34
CA ASP A 137 7.73 1.37 22.11
C ASP A 137 6.31 1.57 21.53
N GLN A 138 6.03 1.05 20.34
CA GLN A 138 4.72 1.13 19.70
C GLN A 138 3.77 0.10 20.33
N PHE A 139 3.10 0.49 21.41
CA PHE A 139 2.27 -0.41 22.22
C PHE A 139 0.80 -0.51 21.79
N GLN A 140 0.34 0.39 20.93
CA GLN A 140 -1.10 0.56 20.68
C GLN A 140 -1.71 -0.54 19.81
N MET A 141 -0.89 -1.28 19.09
CA MET A 141 -1.36 -2.37 18.22
C MET A 141 -0.36 -3.52 18.30
N PRO A 142 -0.82 -4.79 18.33
CA PRO A 142 0.09 -5.92 18.24
C PRO A 142 0.67 -6.04 16.82
N HIS A 143 1.92 -6.45 16.70
CA HIS A 143 2.55 -6.67 15.39
C HIS A 143 2.01 -7.94 14.71
N TRP A 144 1.87 -9.01 15.48
CA TRP A 144 1.44 -10.33 15.02
C TRP A 144 -0.07 -10.53 15.19
N GLY A 145 -0.59 -11.55 14.52
CA GLY A 145 -2.00 -11.95 14.57
C GLY A 145 -2.78 -11.59 13.33
N GLU A 146 -3.95 -12.21 13.18
CA GLU A 146 -4.82 -12.02 12.01
C GLU A 146 -5.40 -10.60 11.94
N GLU A 147 -5.77 -10.19 10.72
CA GLU A 147 -6.53 -8.97 10.47
C GLU A 147 -7.99 -9.36 10.19
N PRO A 148 -8.94 -8.98 11.07
CA PRO A 148 -10.35 -9.30 10.90
C PRO A 148 -10.92 -8.87 9.53
N LEU A 149 -11.96 -9.58 9.08
CA LEU A 149 -12.71 -9.22 7.88
C LEU A 149 -13.14 -7.75 7.87
N GLU A 150 -13.58 -7.24 9.02
CA GLU A 150 -14.03 -5.85 9.15
C GLU A 150 -12.89 -4.85 8.90
N TRP A 151 -11.67 -5.13 9.36
CA TRP A 151 -10.51 -4.29 9.06
C TRP A 151 -10.26 -4.22 7.55
N ARG A 152 -10.28 -5.37 6.87
CA ARG A 152 -10.09 -5.45 5.42
C ARG A 152 -11.16 -4.69 4.65
N ARG A 153 -12.45 -4.79 5.04
CA ARG A 153 -13.56 -4.04 4.43
C ARG A 153 -13.40 -2.53 4.56
N TRP A 154 -12.83 -2.07 5.67
CA TRP A 154 -12.52 -0.67 5.92
C TRP A 154 -11.14 -0.23 5.38
N GLY A 155 -10.38 -1.13 4.75
CA GLY A 155 -9.02 -0.81 4.28
C GLY A 155 -8.04 -0.51 5.41
N PHE A 156 -8.36 -0.91 6.64
CA PHE A 156 -7.47 -0.84 7.77
C PHE A 156 -6.56 -2.08 7.76
N SER A 157 -5.25 -1.88 7.81
CA SER A 157 -4.25 -2.93 7.87
C SER A 157 -3.00 -2.41 8.55
N ARG A 158 -2.18 -3.29 9.12
CA ARG A 158 -0.87 -2.93 9.69
C ARG A 158 0.06 -2.35 8.63
N ALA A 159 0.01 -2.88 7.41
CA ALA A 159 0.74 -2.33 6.27
C ALA A 159 0.31 -0.89 5.94
N GLY A 160 -1.00 -0.63 5.89
CA GLY A 160 -1.56 0.71 5.70
C GLY A 160 -1.18 1.67 6.82
N LEU A 161 -1.28 1.23 8.08
CA LEU A 161 -0.97 2.03 9.26
C LEU A 161 0.52 2.38 9.36
N GLN A 162 1.42 1.43 9.07
CA GLN A 162 2.86 1.70 8.99
C GLN A 162 3.23 2.67 7.86
N THR A 163 2.58 2.53 6.70
CA THR A 163 2.81 3.44 5.58
C THR A 163 2.28 4.84 5.91
N TRP A 164 1.12 4.94 6.58
CA TRP A 164 0.57 6.19 7.09
C TRP A 164 1.51 6.86 8.10
N ASN A 165 2.08 6.10 9.04
CA ASN A 165 3.09 6.60 9.96
C ASN A 165 4.30 7.17 9.22
N SER A 166 4.79 6.48 8.19
CA SER A 166 5.91 6.95 7.37
C SER A 166 5.58 8.25 6.62
N LEU A 167 4.36 8.38 6.09
CA LEU A 167 3.87 9.62 5.46
C LEU A 167 3.76 10.77 6.47
N CYS A 168 3.31 10.50 7.70
CA CYS A 168 3.24 11.49 8.78
C CYS A 168 4.63 11.94 9.23
N ALA A 169 5.56 11.00 9.39
CA ALA A 169 6.96 11.28 9.72
C ALA A 169 7.62 12.17 8.65
N PHE A 170 7.42 11.85 7.37
CA PHE A 170 7.87 12.67 6.26
C PHE A 170 7.31 14.10 6.35
N GLU A 171 5.99 14.24 6.50
CA GLU A 171 5.36 15.56 6.51
C GLU A 171 5.74 16.39 7.75
N TRP A 172 5.94 15.75 8.91
CA TRP A 172 6.46 16.42 10.10
C TRP A 172 7.89 16.92 9.89
N LEU A 173 8.81 16.07 9.42
CA LEU A 173 10.21 16.44 9.13
C LEU A 173 10.29 17.59 8.12
N ARG A 174 9.48 17.55 7.06
CA ARG A 174 9.43 18.57 6.01
C ARG A 174 9.07 19.97 6.53
N ARG A 175 8.40 20.05 7.68
CA ARG A 175 7.99 21.31 8.33
C ARG A 175 9.03 21.86 9.30
N GLN A 176 10.06 21.09 9.64
CA GLN A 176 11.08 21.55 10.59
C GLN A 176 12.02 22.57 9.94
N PRO A 177 12.29 23.72 10.57
CA PRO A 177 13.10 24.78 9.99
C PRO A 177 14.55 24.36 9.72
N GLU A 178 15.10 23.45 10.51
CA GLU A 178 16.45 22.89 10.39
C GLU A 178 16.60 21.85 9.26
N ILE A 179 15.50 21.28 8.77
CA ILE A 179 15.52 20.23 7.75
C ILE A 179 15.36 20.85 6.36
N ASP A 180 16.20 20.42 5.42
CA ASP A 180 16.02 20.72 4.00
C ASP A 180 14.93 19.81 3.41
N SER A 181 13.78 20.41 3.11
CA SER A 181 12.62 19.73 2.54
C SER A 181 12.85 19.05 1.19
N GLN A 182 13.95 19.36 0.48
CA GLN A 182 14.32 18.68 -0.77
C GLN A 182 15.26 17.49 -0.56
N ARG A 183 15.83 17.34 0.66
CA ARG A 183 16.80 16.29 1.00
C ARG A 183 16.28 15.40 2.14
N ILE A 184 15.05 14.90 1.98
CA ILE A 184 14.43 13.90 2.86
C ILE A 184 14.49 12.54 2.17
N GLY A 185 15.31 11.62 2.66
CA GLY A 185 15.44 10.25 2.15
C GLY A 185 14.68 9.22 3.00
N CYS A 186 14.53 8.00 2.49
CA CYS A 186 14.08 6.85 3.27
C CYS A 186 14.93 5.61 2.97
N SER A 187 15.32 4.87 4.01
CA SER A 187 16.27 3.76 3.90
C SER A 187 16.02 2.70 4.96
N GLY A 188 15.73 1.47 4.52
CA GLY A 188 15.34 0.36 5.40
C GLY A 188 15.58 -1.01 4.75
N ILE A 189 15.77 -2.02 5.60
CA ILE A 189 16.05 -3.41 5.21
C ILE A 189 14.83 -4.31 5.44
N SER A 190 14.63 -5.32 4.59
CA SER A 190 13.57 -6.32 4.74
C SER A 190 12.18 -5.66 4.80
N GLY A 191 11.39 -5.88 5.85
CA GLY A 191 10.13 -5.13 6.07
C GLY A 191 10.28 -3.60 6.06
N GLY A 192 11.42 -3.06 6.50
CA GLY A 192 11.75 -1.64 6.36
C GLY A 192 12.04 -1.23 4.91
N GLY A 193 12.57 -2.16 4.11
CA GLY A 193 12.68 -2.02 2.66
C GLY A 193 11.31 -1.96 1.99
N THR A 194 10.34 -2.76 2.47
CA THR A 194 8.93 -2.67 2.06
C THR A 194 8.36 -1.28 2.32
N GLN A 195 8.51 -0.76 3.54
CA GLN A 195 8.06 0.60 3.87
C GLN A 195 8.79 1.68 3.07
N THR A 196 10.08 1.48 2.77
CA THR A 196 10.87 2.41 1.95
C THR A 196 10.31 2.53 0.53
N PHE A 197 10.09 1.40 -0.17
CA PHE A 197 9.55 1.49 -1.53
C PHE A 197 8.07 1.90 -1.55
N LEU A 198 7.27 1.56 -0.54
CA LEU A 198 5.89 2.04 -0.43
C LEU A 198 5.83 3.56 -0.20
N LEU A 199 6.63 4.10 0.74
CA LEU A 199 6.70 5.55 0.95
C LEU A 199 7.14 6.26 -0.33
N SER A 200 8.20 5.77 -0.97
CA SER A 200 8.70 6.37 -2.21
C SER A 200 7.63 6.36 -3.32
N ALA A 201 6.85 5.29 -3.46
CA ALA A 201 5.78 5.20 -4.45
C ALA A 201 4.68 6.26 -4.24
N LEU A 202 4.42 6.61 -2.97
CA LEU A 202 3.30 7.45 -2.56
C LEU A 202 3.64 8.92 -2.34
N GLU A 203 4.88 9.23 -1.95
CA GLU A 203 5.33 10.58 -1.63
C GLU A 203 6.29 11.08 -2.72
N PRO A 204 5.80 11.82 -3.74
CA PRO A 204 6.64 12.29 -4.84
C PRO A 204 7.70 13.32 -4.42
N ARG A 205 7.60 13.92 -3.22
CA ARG A 205 8.57 14.89 -2.68
C ARG A 205 9.72 14.22 -1.92
N LEU A 206 9.69 12.90 -1.74
CA LEU A 206 10.80 12.17 -1.13
C LEU A 206 12.05 12.32 -2.02
N GLY A 207 13.15 12.79 -1.45
CA GLY A 207 14.37 13.12 -2.18
C GLY A 207 15.12 11.89 -2.68
N CYS A 208 15.08 10.78 -1.94
CA CYS A 208 15.68 9.51 -2.38
C CYS A 208 15.13 8.29 -1.63
N ALA A 209 15.36 7.09 -2.18
CA ALA A 209 14.93 5.82 -1.58
C ALA A 209 16.06 4.77 -1.60
N VAL A 210 16.25 4.05 -0.50
CA VAL A 210 17.24 2.97 -0.38
C VAL A 210 16.57 1.71 0.18
N PRO A 211 15.79 0.96 -0.62
CA PRO A 211 15.24 -0.31 -0.19
C PRO A 211 16.35 -1.38 -0.19
N VAL A 212 16.56 -2.02 0.95
CA VAL A 212 17.63 -3.00 1.15
C VAL A 212 17.06 -4.40 1.35
N LYS A 213 17.54 -5.36 0.56
CA LYS A 213 17.25 -6.79 0.67
C LYS A 213 15.74 -7.09 0.78
N MET A 214 14.94 -6.43 -0.05
CA MET A 214 13.48 -6.63 -0.06
C MET A 214 12.84 -6.63 -1.44
N VAL A 215 13.26 -5.73 -2.34
CA VAL A 215 12.71 -5.70 -3.70
C VAL A 215 13.17 -6.97 -4.42
N SER A 216 12.23 -7.86 -4.75
CA SER A 216 12.50 -9.17 -5.34
C SER A 216 11.37 -9.53 -6.29
N SER A 217 11.64 -10.43 -7.24
CA SER A 217 10.58 -11.08 -8.00
C SER A 217 10.18 -12.46 -7.47
N THR A 218 10.90 -13.04 -6.51
CA THR A 218 10.63 -14.40 -6.00
C THR A 218 9.83 -14.42 -4.69
N MET A 219 10.13 -13.52 -3.75
CA MET A 219 9.37 -13.35 -2.50
C MET A 219 8.92 -11.91 -2.33
N GLN A 220 7.65 -11.70 -1.99
CA GLN A 220 7.00 -10.39 -2.07
C GLN A 220 6.73 -9.71 -0.69
N GLY A 221 6.82 -10.44 0.42
CA GLY A 221 6.68 -9.93 1.79
C GLY A 221 6.26 -11.05 2.75
N GLY A 222 7.07 -11.30 3.79
CA GLY A 222 6.87 -12.43 4.71
C GLY A 222 5.94 -12.12 5.90
N CYS A 223 5.67 -10.84 6.18
CA CYS A 223 4.84 -10.41 7.30
C CYS A 223 3.52 -9.74 6.87
N VAL A 224 2.47 -9.82 7.69
CA VAL A 224 1.20 -9.11 7.48
C VAL A 224 1.39 -7.60 7.32
N CYS A 225 2.38 -7.02 7.98
CA CYS A 225 2.69 -5.59 7.92
C CYS A 225 3.27 -5.14 6.55
N GLU A 226 3.52 -6.08 5.64
CA GLU A 226 4.00 -5.86 4.28
C GLU A 226 2.92 -6.13 3.22
N ASN A 227 1.76 -6.62 3.65
CA ASN A 227 0.79 -7.31 2.80
C ASN A 227 -0.63 -6.79 3.02
N ALA A 228 -0.87 -5.51 2.68
CA ALA A 228 -2.23 -4.99 2.63
C ALA A 228 -3.08 -5.74 1.59
N PRO A 229 -4.38 -5.99 1.85
CA PRO A 229 -5.28 -6.61 0.88
C PRO A 229 -5.23 -5.91 -0.48
N LEU A 230 -5.24 -6.72 -1.54
CA LEU A 230 -5.22 -6.33 -2.94
C LEU A 230 -3.90 -5.70 -3.45
N LEU A 231 -2.91 -5.41 -2.60
CA LEU A 231 -1.72 -4.63 -2.96
C LEU A 231 -0.94 -5.17 -4.16
N ARG A 232 -0.91 -6.50 -4.36
CA ARG A 232 -0.07 -7.18 -5.36
C ARG A 232 -0.88 -7.94 -6.42
N LEU A 233 -2.09 -7.47 -6.73
CA LEU A 233 -2.98 -8.15 -7.70
C LEU A 233 -2.43 -8.16 -9.13
N PHE A 234 -1.93 -7.03 -9.59
CA PHE A 234 -1.39 -6.89 -10.94
C PHE A 234 -0.01 -6.24 -10.94
N ALA A 235 0.67 -6.14 -9.81
CA ALA A 235 2.03 -5.63 -9.73
C ALA A 235 2.78 -6.31 -8.59
N GLY A 236 4.10 -6.46 -8.75
CA GLY A 236 5.02 -6.93 -7.70
C GLY A 236 5.88 -5.82 -7.12
N ASN A 237 6.74 -6.19 -6.17
CA ASN A 237 7.73 -5.29 -5.56
C ASN A 237 8.58 -4.51 -6.59
N PRO A 238 9.06 -5.11 -7.71
CA PRO A 238 9.87 -4.39 -8.69
C PRO A 238 9.12 -3.22 -9.33
N GLU A 239 7.85 -3.40 -9.66
CA GLU A 239 7.01 -2.39 -10.30
C GLU A 239 6.60 -1.29 -9.33
N ILE A 240 6.35 -1.63 -8.07
CA ILE A 240 6.07 -0.64 -7.02
C ILE A 240 7.34 0.18 -6.73
N ALA A 241 8.51 -0.47 -6.61
CA ALA A 241 9.79 0.22 -6.39
C ALA A 241 10.15 1.15 -7.57
N ALA A 242 9.86 0.73 -8.79
CA ALA A 242 10.09 1.55 -9.99
C ALA A 242 9.28 2.87 -10.00
N LEU A 243 8.22 3.00 -9.20
CA LEU A 243 7.50 4.28 -9.01
C LEU A 243 8.36 5.38 -8.35
N THR A 244 9.55 5.05 -7.85
CA THR A 244 10.54 6.03 -7.41
C THR A 244 11.06 6.87 -8.56
N ALA A 245 11.23 6.27 -9.75
CA ALA A 245 11.81 6.95 -10.90
C ALA A 245 11.05 8.26 -11.23
N PRO A 246 11.76 9.34 -11.57
CA PRO A 246 13.21 9.45 -11.80
C PRO A 246 14.05 9.81 -10.56
N ARG A 247 13.49 9.76 -9.34
CA ARG A 247 14.20 10.19 -8.13
C ARG A 247 15.33 9.21 -7.76
N PRO A 248 16.41 9.67 -7.13
CA PRO A 248 17.52 8.80 -6.74
C PRO A 248 17.11 7.55 -5.96
N MET A 249 17.60 6.39 -6.40
CA MET A 249 17.47 5.11 -5.71
C MET A 249 18.79 4.34 -5.67
N LEU A 250 19.13 3.86 -4.49
CA LEU A 250 20.13 2.79 -4.30
C LEU A 250 19.40 1.50 -3.92
N LEU A 251 19.40 0.52 -4.81
CA LEU A 251 18.88 -0.81 -4.54
C LEU A 251 20.01 -1.69 -4.02
N ILE A 252 19.85 -2.27 -2.83
CA ILE A 252 20.83 -3.22 -2.26
C ILE A 252 20.18 -4.60 -2.20
N SER A 253 20.83 -5.62 -2.73
CA SER A 253 20.36 -7.01 -2.73
C SER A 253 21.44 -8.01 -2.33
N ASP A 254 21.09 -9.27 -2.13
CA ASP A 254 21.98 -10.32 -1.66
C ASP A 254 21.66 -11.70 -2.26
N SER A 255 22.70 -12.50 -2.57
CA SER A 255 22.57 -13.88 -3.05
C SER A 255 21.99 -14.83 -1.99
N GLY A 256 22.21 -14.54 -0.71
CA GLY A 256 21.79 -15.34 0.43
C GLY A 256 20.32 -15.18 0.81
N ASP A 257 19.54 -14.35 0.12
CA ASP A 257 18.10 -14.20 0.37
C ASP A 257 17.25 -14.18 -0.92
N TRP A 258 15.98 -13.81 -0.79
CA TRP A 258 15.03 -13.75 -1.90
C TRP A 258 15.38 -12.71 -2.97
N THR A 259 16.28 -11.78 -2.70
CA THR A 259 16.75 -10.78 -3.67
C THR A 259 17.88 -11.27 -4.57
N ARG A 260 18.23 -12.56 -4.52
CA ARG A 260 19.24 -13.21 -5.37
C ARG A 260 19.05 -13.01 -6.88
N ASP A 261 17.81 -12.82 -7.33
CA ASP A 261 17.45 -12.63 -8.73
C ASP A 261 17.64 -11.18 -9.22
N ASN A 262 18.02 -10.27 -8.32
CA ASN A 262 18.07 -8.85 -8.63
C ASN A 262 19.06 -8.49 -9.74
N PRO A 263 20.30 -9.03 -9.78
CA PRO A 263 21.24 -8.72 -10.86
C PRO A 263 20.69 -9.06 -12.26
N GLU A 264 19.86 -10.10 -12.35
CA GLU A 264 19.38 -10.64 -13.63
C GLU A 264 18.00 -10.10 -14.02
N ILE A 265 17.12 -9.83 -13.05
CA ILE A 265 15.71 -9.53 -13.30
C ILE A 265 15.35 -8.11 -12.84
N VAL A 266 15.49 -7.84 -11.54
CA VAL A 266 14.92 -6.64 -10.92
C VAL A 266 15.71 -5.38 -11.28
N ALA A 267 17.04 -5.39 -11.08
CA ALA A 267 17.87 -4.22 -11.35
C ALA A 267 17.89 -3.81 -12.83
N PRO A 268 17.99 -4.74 -13.81
CA PRO A 268 17.86 -4.39 -15.23
C PRO A 268 16.51 -3.76 -15.58
N TYR A 269 15.42 -4.24 -14.99
CA TYR A 269 14.09 -3.66 -15.16
C TYR A 269 14.04 -2.21 -14.65
N LEU A 270 14.47 -1.96 -13.40
CA LEU A 270 14.50 -0.60 -12.85
C LEU A 270 15.40 0.32 -13.67
N GLN A 271 16.60 -0.12 -14.07
CA GLN A 271 17.51 0.69 -14.89
C GLN A 271 16.86 1.14 -16.20
N ARG A 272 16.08 0.25 -16.85
CA ARG A 272 15.32 0.60 -18.07
C ARG A 272 14.18 1.58 -17.80
N VAL A 273 13.53 1.51 -16.64
CA VAL A 273 12.56 2.53 -16.22
C VAL A 273 13.22 3.89 -16.10
N TYR A 274 14.38 3.99 -15.44
CA TYR A 274 15.11 5.26 -15.31
C TYR A 274 15.58 5.83 -16.65
N ARG A 275 15.97 4.97 -17.60
CA ARG A 275 16.32 5.35 -18.98
C ARG A 275 15.18 6.08 -19.70
N HIS A 276 13.91 5.70 -19.46
CA HIS A 276 12.77 6.43 -20.04
C HIS A 276 12.67 7.89 -19.60
N TYR A 277 13.34 8.24 -18.50
CA TYR A 277 13.38 9.60 -17.97
C TYR A 277 14.73 10.31 -18.18
N HIS A 278 15.69 9.69 -18.90
CA HIS A 278 17.06 10.17 -19.01
C HIS A 278 17.72 10.39 -17.63
N ALA A 279 17.38 9.52 -16.67
CA ALA A 279 17.77 9.61 -15.27
C ALA A 279 18.59 8.39 -14.84
N GLU A 280 19.33 7.74 -15.74
CA GLU A 280 20.08 6.52 -15.46
C GLU A 280 21.06 6.69 -14.29
N ALA A 281 21.68 7.87 -14.15
CA ALA A 281 22.56 8.20 -13.03
C ALA A 281 21.83 8.25 -11.67
N GLY A 282 20.50 8.35 -11.68
CA GLY A 282 19.65 8.31 -10.49
C GLY A 282 19.40 6.89 -9.96
N PHE A 283 19.80 5.83 -10.67
CA PHE A 283 19.65 4.46 -10.19
C PHE A 283 20.99 3.77 -10.03
N GLN A 284 21.25 3.23 -8.84
CA GLN A 284 22.38 2.36 -8.57
C GLN A 284 21.89 1.05 -7.94
N HIS A 285 22.52 -0.06 -8.34
CA HIS A 285 22.31 -1.37 -7.73
C HIS A 285 23.63 -1.86 -7.13
N ALA A 286 23.58 -2.42 -5.92
CA ALA A 286 24.70 -3.06 -5.25
C ALA A 286 24.27 -4.45 -4.76
N HIS A 287 25.02 -5.48 -5.12
CA HIS A 287 24.72 -6.87 -4.82
C HIS A 287 25.81 -7.49 -3.94
N PHE A 288 25.42 -8.27 -2.95
CA PHE A 288 26.31 -8.85 -1.94
C PHE A 288 26.04 -10.34 -1.73
N GLU A 289 26.91 -10.99 -0.96
CA GLU A 289 26.83 -12.41 -0.61
C GLU A 289 27.03 -12.61 0.89
N GLU A 290 26.39 -11.78 1.72
CA GLU A 290 26.52 -11.83 3.18
C GLU A 290 25.27 -12.40 3.88
N GLY A 291 24.22 -12.77 3.14
CA GLY A 291 22.95 -13.23 3.69
C GLY A 291 22.00 -12.10 4.09
N HIS A 292 20.89 -12.44 4.75
CA HIS A 292 19.81 -11.49 5.08
C HIS A 292 20.12 -10.58 6.28
N GLN A 293 21.15 -9.75 6.15
CA GLN A 293 21.61 -8.78 7.14
C GLN A 293 22.02 -7.46 6.46
N TRP A 294 22.31 -6.41 7.23
CA TRP A 294 22.89 -5.17 6.69
C TRP A 294 24.30 -4.97 7.25
N GLY A 295 25.23 -5.81 6.81
CA GLY A 295 26.61 -5.81 7.28
C GLY A 295 27.41 -4.57 6.88
N ALA A 296 28.67 -4.53 7.30
CA ALA A 296 29.55 -3.36 7.13
C ALA A 296 29.78 -2.98 5.66
N ALA A 297 29.90 -3.97 4.76
CA ALA A 297 30.13 -3.72 3.33
C ALA A 297 28.94 -3.01 2.64
N PRO A 298 27.68 -3.49 2.74
CA PRO A 298 26.54 -2.76 2.21
C PRO A 298 26.28 -1.43 2.94
N ARG A 299 26.56 -1.31 4.25
CA ARG A 299 26.49 -0.02 4.95
C ARG A 299 27.48 0.99 4.36
N ARG A 300 28.72 0.59 4.07
CA ARG A 300 29.72 1.43 3.43
C ARG A 300 29.27 1.94 2.06
N VAL A 301 28.74 1.06 1.20
CA VAL A 301 28.21 1.48 -0.12
C VAL A 301 27.06 2.47 0.03
N TYR A 302 26.18 2.25 1.00
CA TYR A 302 25.11 3.19 1.34
C TYR A 302 25.67 4.55 1.80
N TYR A 303 26.65 4.57 2.71
CA TYR A 303 27.28 5.80 3.20
C TYR A 303 27.93 6.60 2.09
N GLU A 304 28.73 5.95 1.24
CA GLU A 304 29.38 6.57 0.10
C GLU A 304 28.37 7.15 -0.89
N TRP A 305 27.26 6.44 -1.12
CA TRP A 305 26.18 6.91 -1.99
C TRP A 305 25.47 8.14 -1.41
N VAL A 306 25.10 8.13 -0.13
CA VAL A 306 24.46 9.27 0.55
C VAL A 306 25.40 10.48 0.57
N ALA A 307 26.69 10.26 0.87
CA ALA A 307 27.70 11.31 0.89
C ALA A 307 27.82 12.02 -0.47
N ARG A 308 27.88 11.25 -1.56
CA ARG A 308 27.89 11.80 -2.92
C ARG A 308 26.59 12.50 -3.28
N LEU A 309 25.44 11.88 -2.99
CA LEU A 309 24.13 12.40 -3.36
C LEU A 309 23.86 13.77 -2.74
N TRP A 310 24.22 13.96 -1.47
CA TRP A 310 23.94 15.19 -0.72
C TRP A 310 25.16 16.09 -0.52
N ASN A 311 26.30 15.74 -1.14
CA ASN A 311 27.56 16.45 -1.02
C ASN A 311 27.93 16.71 0.45
N LEU A 312 27.93 15.65 1.25
CA LEU A 312 28.20 15.74 2.68
C LEU A 312 29.65 16.17 2.95
N PRO A 313 29.92 16.90 4.04
CA PRO A 313 31.28 17.37 4.38
C PRO A 313 32.25 16.23 4.68
N ARG A 314 31.72 15.06 5.06
CA ARG A 314 32.46 13.82 5.24
C ARG A 314 31.60 12.63 4.85
N THR A 315 32.24 11.55 4.41
CA THR A 315 31.56 10.26 4.23
C THR A 315 31.22 9.67 5.59
N PRO A 316 29.96 9.26 5.84
CA PRO A 316 29.59 8.53 7.06
C PRO A 316 30.43 7.25 7.21
N GLN A 317 30.75 6.89 8.45
CA GLN A 317 31.47 5.66 8.79
C GLN A 317 30.83 5.06 10.04
N ASP A 318 30.86 3.73 10.16
CA ASP A 318 30.39 3.09 11.38
C ASP A 318 31.21 3.63 12.56
N PRO A 319 30.54 4.08 13.63
CA PRO A 319 31.23 4.66 14.78
C PRO A 319 31.99 3.59 15.57
N ASP A 320 33.11 3.99 16.17
CA ASP A 320 33.78 3.20 17.21
C ASP A 320 33.06 3.41 18.55
N LEU A 321 31.91 2.74 18.72
CA LEU A 321 31.13 2.75 19.95
C LEU A 321 30.48 1.39 20.21
N SER A 322 30.26 1.06 21.48
CA SER A 322 29.38 -0.06 21.88
C SER A 322 27.93 0.40 21.81
N TRP A 323 27.21 -0.06 20.80
CA TRP A 323 25.86 0.40 20.49
C TRP A 323 24.85 0.06 21.60
N GLU A 324 25.11 -0.99 22.38
CA GLU A 324 24.28 -1.39 23.51
C GLU A 324 24.19 -0.30 24.58
N THR A 325 25.24 0.52 24.73
CA THR A 325 25.26 1.64 25.68
C THR A 325 24.24 2.73 25.34
N LEU A 326 23.80 2.80 24.08
CA LEU A 326 22.79 3.75 23.64
C LEU A 326 21.36 3.25 23.89
N LEU A 327 21.14 1.95 24.12
CA LEU A 327 19.79 1.38 24.20
C LEU A 327 18.86 2.08 25.21
N PRO A 328 19.30 2.41 26.44
CA PRO A 328 18.45 3.14 27.38
C PRO A 328 18.03 4.50 26.83
N ALA A 329 18.89 5.18 26.08
CA ALA A 329 18.57 6.48 25.48
C ALA A 329 17.58 6.38 24.31
N LEU A 330 17.51 5.22 23.66
CA LEU A 330 16.67 5.00 22.48
C LEU A 330 15.23 4.58 22.81
N GLN A 331 14.96 4.00 23.98
CA GLN A 331 13.61 3.65 24.42
C GLN A 331 12.78 4.92 24.68
N VAL A 332 11.59 5.02 24.09
CA VAL A 332 10.81 6.26 24.09
C VAL A 332 10.19 6.55 25.45
N TRP A 333 9.52 5.56 26.02
CA TRP A 333 8.74 5.77 27.24
C TRP A 333 9.62 5.67 28.49
N GLY A 334 9.47 6.64 29.39
CA GLY A 334 10.17 6.67 30.69
C GLY A 334 9.75 7.92 31.48
N ASP A 335 10.43 8.20 32.60
CA ASP A 335 10.02 9.29 33.50
C ASP A 335 9.95 10.67 32.80
N ALA A 336 10.91 10.96 31.91
CA ALA A 336 10.98 12.22 31.17
C ALA A 336 10.00 12.30 29.98
N LEU A 337 9.46 11.17 29.54
CA LEU A 337 8.47 11.07 28.47
C LEU A 337 7.52 9.90 28.78
N PRO A 338 6.52 10.10 29.67
CA PRO A 338 5.70 9.00 30.17
C PRO A 338 4.80 8.43 29.08
N LYS A 339 4.58 7.12 29.11
CA LYS A 339 3.63 6.44 28.22
C LYS A 339 2.21 6.96 28.49
N PRO A 340 1.45 7.43 27.48
CA PRO A 340 0.09 7.88 27.66
C PRO A 340 -0.82 6.76 28.18
N ALA A 341 -1.54 7.00 29.29
CA ALA A 341 -2.38 6.00 29.94
C ALA A 341 -3.67 5.71 29.15
N ASP A 342 -4.28 6.75 28.56
CA ASP A 342 -5.59 6.68 27.90
C ASP A 342 -5.51 6.53 26.37
N ALA A 343 -4.34 6.21 25.82
CA ALA A 343 -4.18 6.03 24.38
C ALA A 343 -4.96 4.80 23.89
N PRO A 344 -5.68 4.90 22.74
CA PRO A 344 -6.43 3.79 22.18
C PRO A 344 -5.50 2.62 21.85
N THR A 345 -5.96 1.40 22.10
CA THR A 345 -5.25 0.17 21.73
C THR A 345 -6.16 -0.82 20.98
N GLY A 346 -5.58 -1.68 20.14
CA GLY A 346 -6.30 -2.73 19.41
C GLY A 346 -7.50 -2.20 18.63
N GLU A 347 -8.69 -2.76 18.90
CA GLU A 347 -9.94 -2.36 18.23
C GLU A 347 -10.32 -0.89 18.46
N ALA A 348 -9.85 -0.24 19.54
CA ALA A 348 -10.11 1.19 19.73
C ALA A 348 -9.37 2.06 18.69
N VAL A 349 -8.18 1.63 18.25
CA VAL A 349 -7.45 2.27 17.13
C VAL A 349 -8.23 2.09 15.83
N PHE A 350 -8.79 0.89 15.61
CA PHE A 350 -9.63 0.63 14.44
C PHE A 350 -10.91 1.49 14.45
N ALA A 351 -11.62 1.57 15.57
CA ALA A 351 -12.81 2.39 15.71
C ALA A 351 -12.52 3.89 15.44
N LEU A 352 -11.36 4.36 15.90
CA LEU A 352 -10.87 5.70 15.63
C LEU A 352 -10.58 5.92 14.14
N PHE A 353 -9.92 4.96 13.48
CA PHE A 353 -9.73 4.99 12.03
C PHE A 353 -11.07 5.00 11.28
N GLN A 354 -12.06 4.18 11.68
CA GLN A 354 -13.39 4.16 11.05
C GLN A 354 -14.08 5.52 11.14
N LYS A 355 -13.98 6.21 12.29
CA LYS A 355 -14.50 7.57 12.44
C LYS A 355 -13.87 8.52 11.43
N GLN A 356 -12.54 8.52 11.33
CA GLN A 356 -11.80 9.36 10.37
C GLN A 356 -12.14 9.01 8.90
N ALA A 357 -12.32 7.73 8.59
CA ALA A 357 -12.71 7.26 7.27
C ALA A 357 -14.10 7.76 6.88
N ARG A 358 -15.09 7.69 7.79
CA ARG A 358 -16.46 8.19 7.55
C ARG A 358 -16.48 9.70 7.25
N GLU A 359 -15.75 10.48 8.03
CA GLU A 359 -15.60 11.93 7.80
C GLU A 359 -14.97 12.21 6.42
N SER A 360 -13.98 11.42 6.04
CA SER A 360 -13.28 11.52 4.76
C SER A 360 -14.20 11.24 3.58
N VAL A 361 -15.01 10.18 3.66
CA VAL A 361 -16.01 9.86 2.62
C VAL A 361 -17.01 11.01 2.45
N ALA A 362 -17.54 11.55 3.55
CA ALA A 362 -18.51 12.65 3.49
C ALA A 362 -17.95 13.90 2.80
N ARG A 363 -16.67 14.23 3.03
CA ARG A 363 -15.98 15.34 2.32
C ARG A 363 -15.71 14.99 0.86
N TRP A 364 -15.18 13.79 0.62
CA TRP A 364 -14.79 13.31 -0.70
C TRP A 364 -15.95 13.31 -1.69
N GLN A 365 -17.13 12.84 -1.26
CA GLN A 365 -18.37 12.82 -2.04
C GLN A 365 -18.86 14.21 -2.51
N ARG A 366 -18.31 15.31 -1.96
CA ARG A 366 -18.63 16.70 -2.36
C ARG A 366 -17.60 17.27 -3.34
N THR A 367 -16.51 16.56 -3.61
CA THR A 367 -15.44 17.04 -4.49
C THR A 367 -15.79 16.81 -5.96
N ARG A 368 -15.23 17.65 -6.85
CA ARG A 368 -15.36 17.47 -8.31
C ARG A 368 -14.65 16.21 -8.84
N ARG A 369 -13.74 15.63 -8.06
CA ARG A 369 -12.94 14.45 -8.45
C ARG A 369 -13.56 13.12 -8.00
N PHE A 370 -14.57 13.17 -7.14
CA PHE A 370 -15.21 12.01 -6.54
C PHE A 370 -15.51 10.88 -7.54
N GLU A 371 -16.21 11.20 -8.64
CA GLU A 371 -16.62 10.22 -9.65
C GLU A 371 -15.45 9.50 -10.32
N ALA A 372 -14.39 10.24 -10.65
CA ALA A 372 -13.19 9.64 -11.23
C ALA A 372 -12.45 8.76 -10.20
N GLU A 373 -12.26 9.28 -8.98
CA GLU A 373 -11.47 8.60 -7.95
C GLU A 373 -12.13 7.32 -7.42
N ALA A 374 -13.44 7.29 -7.15
CA ALA A 374 -14.03 6.01 -6.75
C ALA A 374 -14.17 5.04 -7.94
N ARG A 375 -14.13 5.49 -9.21
CA ARG A 375 -14.14 4.59 -10.37
C ARG A 375 -12.81 3.85 -10.40
N ASP A 376 -11.72 4.57 -10.18
CA ASP A 376 -10.40 3.98 -9.99
C ASP A 376 -10.33 3.10 -8.74
N ALA A 377 -11.02 3.46 -7.66
CA ALA A 377 -11.13 2.64 -6.46
C ALA A 377 -11.86 1.32 -6.71
N LEU A 378 -13.01 1.33 -7.41
CA LEU A 378 -13.73 0.12 -7.81
C LEU A 378 -12.91 -0.74 -8.78
N LEU A 379 -12.16 -0.12 -9.71
CA LEU A 379 -11.20 -0.84 -10.53
C LEU A 379 -10.11 -1.51 -9.69
N SER A 380 -9.59 -0.83 -8.67
CA SER A 380 -8.59 -1.39 -7.75
C SER A 380 -9.16 -2.54 -6.94
N MET A 381 -10.39 -2.40 -6.46
CA MET A 381 -11.12 -3.45 -5.75
C MET A 381 -11.19 -4.73 -6.58
N LEU A 382 -11.51 -4.61 -7.87
CA LEU A 382 -11.60 -5.75 -8.79
C LEU A 382 -10.23 -6.19 -9.37
N GLY A 383 -9.11 -5.58 -8.97
CA GLY A 383 -7.79 -5.91 -9.51
C GLY A 383 -7.64 -5.65 -11.01
N LEU A 384 -8.23 -4.55 -11.50
CA LEU A 384 -8.25 -4.19 -12.91
C LEU A 384 -7.46 -2.89 -13.15
N GLU A 385 -6.65 -2.88 -14.22
CA GLU A 385 -6.04 -1.67 -14.74
C GLU A 385 -7.08 -0.82 -15.48
N ARG A 386 -7.91 -1.44 -16.31
CA ARG A 386 -9.01 -0.83 -17.06
C ARG A 386 -10.27 -1.69 -16.96
N VAL A 387 -11.44 -1.06 -17.12
CA VAL A 387 -12.74 -1.77 -17.11
C VAL A 387 -12.78 -2.89 -18.14
N GLN A 388 -12.21 -2.65 -19.32
CA GLN A 388 -12.20 -3.61 -20.44
C GLN A 388 -11.36 -4.86 -20.14
N ASP A 389 -10.44 -4.82 -19.17
CA ASP A 389 -9.60 -5.97 -18.86
C ASP A 389 -10.43 -7.13 -18.25
N ALA A 390 -11.64 -6.85 -17.72
CA ALA A 390 -12.61 -7.88 -17.32
C ALA A 390 -13.14 -8.74 -18.50
N LEU A 391 -12.93 -8.30 -19.74
CA LEU A 391 -13.24 -9.10 -20.94
C LEU A 391 -12.19 -10.19 -21.21
N GLN A 392 -11.03 -10.13 -20.57
CA GLN A 392 -9.98 -11.15 -20.70
C GLN A 392 -10.23 -12.34 -19.77
N ASP A 393 -11.05 -12.15 -18.73
CA ASP A 393 -11.40 -13.22 -17.81
C ASP A 393 -12.34 -14.24 -18.48
N PRO A 394 -12.18 -15.55 -18.19
CA PRO A 394 -13.11 -16.56 -18.64
C PRO A 394 -14.49 -16.32 -18.04
N VAL A 395 -15.52 -16.54 -18.84
CA VAL A 395 -16.91 -16.49 -18.35
C VAL A 395 -17.17 -17.78 -17.56
N PRO A 396 -17.69 -17.69 -16.32
CA PRO A 396 -18.07 -18.86 -15.54
C PRO A 396 -18.95 -19.80 -16.37
N GLU A 397 -18.67 -21.10 -16.30
CA GLU A 397 -19.35 -22.11 -17.12
C GLU A 397 -20.88 -22.03 -16.98
N ALA A 398 -21.37 -21.87 -15.76
CA ALA A 398 -22.78 -21.71 -15.43
C ALA A 398 -23.45 -20.50 -16.12
N TRP A 399 -22.67 -19.55 -16.64
CA TRP A 399 -23.16 -18.31 -17.26
C TRP A 399 -22.95 -18.25 -18.78
N ARG A 400 -22.27 -19.24 -19.38
CA ARG A 400 -21.93 -19.21 -20.82
C ARG A 400 -23.16 -19.19 -21.72
N SER A 401 -24.17 -19.99 -21.40
CA SER A 401 -25.44 -20.06 -22.15
C SER A 401 -26.17 -18.72 -22.21
N VAL A 402 -25.97 -17.85 -21.21
CA VAL A 402 -26.59 -16.51 -21.18
C VAL A 402 -26.02 -15.60 -22.27
N LEU A 403 -24.83 -15.90 -22.80
CA LEU A 403 -24.20 -15.13 -23.88
C LEU A 403 -24.65 -15.58 -25.27
N GLU A 404 -25.27 -16.76 -25.41
CA GLU A 404 -25.70 -17.36 -26.69
C GLU A 404 -27.04 -16.77 -27.18
N VAL A 405 -27.16 -15.44 -27.21
CA VAL A 405 -28.42 -14.76 -27.55
C VAL A 405 -28.31 -14.03 -28.88
N SER A 406 -28.98 -14.55 -29.91
CA SER A 406 -28.84 -14.11 -31.32
C SER A 406 -29.61 -12.84 -31.70
N ARG A 407 -30.64 -12.45 -30.94
CA ARG A 407 -31.48 -11.27 -31.25
C ARG A 407 -31.22 -10.09 -30.31
N ARG A 408 -31.12 -8.88 -30.88
CA ARG A 408 -31.11 -7.62 -30.12
C ARG A 408 -32.46 -7.45 -29.43
N ALA A 409 -32.46 -7.32 -28.10
CA ALA A 409 -33.67 -7.18 -27.28
C ALA A 409 -33.40 -6.30 -26.05
N ARG A 410 -34.47 -5.86 -25.38
CA ARG A 410 -34.39 -5.29 -24.03
C ARG A 410 -34.13 -6.46 -23.07
N ARG A 411 -33.12 -6.37 -22.21
CA ARG A 411 -32.66 -7.49 -21.37
C ARG A 411 -32.58 -7.08 -19.91
N ALA A 412 -33.14 -7.91 -19.04
CA ALA A 412 -33.04 -7.79 -17.60
C ALA A 412 -32.28 -9.01 -17.07
N ILE A 413 -31.08 -8.77 -16.54
CA ILE A 413 -30.25 -9.81 -15.93
C ILE A 413 -30.64 -9.92 -14.48
N VAL A 414 -31.01 -11.12 -14.04
CA VAL A 414 -31.51 -11.35 -12.67
C VAL A 414 -30.49 -12.17 -11.90
N PHE A 415 -30.11 -11.69 -10.72
CA PHE A 415 -29.23 -12.36 -9.77
C PHE A 415 -29.97 -12.65 -8.45
N GLY A 416 -29.73 -13.86 -7.92
CA GLY A 416 -30.45 -14.36 -6.74
C GLY A 416 -31.94 -14.56 -7.00
N ASP A 417 -32.75 -14.52 -5.95
CA ASP A 417 -34.21 -14.75 -6.04
C ASP A 417 -35.01 -13.46 -6.31
N ALA A 418 -34.36 -12.46 -6.92
CA ALA A 418 -34.96 -11.16 -7.16
C ALA A 418 -36.15 -11.25 -8.13
N SER A 419 -37.28 -10.65 -7.77
CA SER A 419 -38.49 -10.68 -8.61
C SER A 419 -38.33 -9.79 -9.85
N ALA A 420 -38.37 -10.41 -11.04
CA ALA A 420 -38.28 -9.71 -12.32
C ALA A 420 -39.65 -9.47 -13.00
N SER A 421 -40.76 -9.65 -12.26
CA SER A 421 -42.12 -9.57 -12.80
C SER A 421 -42.45 -8.23 -13.46
N ARG A 422 -41.98 -7.11 -12.88
CA ARG A 422 -42.12 -5.77 -13.47
C ARG A 422 -41.44 -5.69 -14.84
N TRP A 423 -40.20 -6.19 -14.93
CA TRP A 423 -39.40 -6.14 -16.15
C TRP A 423 -39.98 -7.04 -17.25
N ARG A 424 -40.50 -8.22 -16.88
CA ARG A 424 -41.21 -9.11 -17.80
C ARG A 424 -42.44 -8.41 -18.40
N ARG A 425 -43.26 -7.75 -17.56
CA ARG A 425 -44.41 -6.95 -18.02
C ARG A 425 -44.00 -5.77 -18.91
N ALA A 426 -42.82 -5.20 -18.67
CA ALA A 426 -42.26 -4.12 -19.49
C ALA A 426 -41.58 -4.61 -20.80
N GLY A 427 -41.73 -5.89 -21.16
CA GLY A 427 -41.23 -6.46 -22.41
C GLY A 427 -39.72 -6.76 -22.43
N TYR A 428 -39.10 -6.93 -21.26
CA TYR A 428 -37.71 -7.36 -21.18
C TYR A 428 -37.60 -8.89 -21.29
N ALA A 429 -36.63 -9.35 -22.07
CA ALA A 429 -36.15 -10.73 -21.99
C ALA A 429 -35.43 -10.91 -20.64
N ILE A 430 -35.88 -11.88 -19.85
CA ILE A 430 -35.34 -12.16 -18.52
C ILE A 430 -34.23 -13.20 -18.66
N LEU A 431 -33.03 -12.84 -18.19
CA LEU A 431 -31.86 -13.70 -18.18
C LEU A 431 -31.49 -13.99 -16.72
N ASN A 432 -31.85 -15.17 -16.22
CA ASN A 432 -31.50 -15.57 -14.86
C ASN A 432 -30.09 -16.14 -14.86
N LEU A 433 -29.20 -15.58 -14.02
CA LEU A 433 -27.87 -16.15 -13.83
C LEU A 433 -27.89 -17.07 -12.60
N PRO A 434 -27.48 -18.34 -12.76
CA PRO A 434 -27.27 -19.22 -11.63
C PRO A 434 -26.35 -18.59 -10.58
N GLN A 435 -26.58 -18.91 -9.31
CA GLN A 435 -25.72 -18.44 -8.24
C GLN A 435 -24.29 -18.97 -8.42
N LEU A 436 -23.29 -18.09 -8.29
CA LEU A 436 -21.90 -18.52 -8.20
C LEU A 436 -21.54 -18.83 -6.75
N PRO A 437 -20.92 -19.99 -6.49
CA PRO A 437 -20.50 -20.37 -5.14
C PRO A 437 -19.51 -19.36 -4.58
N ARG A 438 -19.57 -19.13 -3.26
CA ARG A 438 -18.54 -18.39 -2.50
C ARG A 438 -17.39 -19.34 -2.18
N SER A 439 -16.68 -19.80 -3.20
CA SER A 439 -15.61 -20.79 -3.02
C SER A 439 -14.41 -20.15 -2.31
N ALA A 440 -14.23 -20.46 -1.04
CA ALA A 440 -12.99 -20.16 -0.33
C ALA A 440 -11.84 -20.97 -0.95
N PRO A 441 -10.59 -20.49 -0.87
CA PRO A 441 -9.44 -21.30 -1.25
C PRO A 441 -9.44 -22.62 -0.43
N LYS A 442 -9.04 -23.72 -1.06
CA LYS A 442 -9.00 -25.05 -0.43
C LYS A 442 -8.00 -25.14 0.74
N THR A 443 -7.07 -24.20 0.81
CA THR A 443 -6.02 -24.10 1.82
C THR A 443 -5.94 -22.65 2.29
N GLU A 444 -5.74 -22.45 3.59
CA GLU A 444 -5.46 -21.12 4.13
C GLU A 444 -4.04 -20.72 3.73
N TYR A 445 -3.94 -19.66 2.93
CA TYR A 445 -2.66 -19.06 2.56
C TYR A 445 -2.48 -17.75 3.32
N ALA A 446 -1.30 -17.58 3.92
CA ALA A 446 -0.93 -16.32 4.55
C ALA A 446 -1.10 -15.16 3.54
N TYR A 447 -1.81 -14.12 3.99
CA TYR A 447 -2.06 -12.90 3.22
C TYR A 447 -2.74 -13.13 1.86
N PHE A 448 -3.61 -14.14 1.76
CA PHE A 448 -4.30 -14.52 0.51
C PHE A 448 -4.86 -13.33 -0.27
N ALA A 449 -5.56 -12.41 0.41
CA ALA A 449 -6.22 -11.26 -0.21
C ALA A 449 -5.25 -10.24 -0.84
N THR A 450 -3.96 -10.28 -0.49
CA THR A 450 -2.92 -9.42 -1.06
C THR A 450 -2.58 -9.81 -2.49
N TYR A 451 -2.60 -11.11 -2.76
CA TYR A 451 -2.16 -11.72 -4.02
C TYR A 451 -3.31 -12.25 -4.87
N ASN A 452 -4.50 -12.40 -4.30
CA ASN A 452 -5.65 -13.02 -4.97
C ASN A 452 -6.91 -12.20 -4.72
N LEU A 453 -7.84 -12.27 -5.67
CA LEU A 453 -9.19 -11.77 -5.45
C LEU A 453 -9.84 -12.62 -4.37
N THR A 454 -10.50 -11.96 -3.42
CA THR A 454 -11.42 -12.66 -2.50
C THR A 454 -12.57 -13.27 -3.30
N PRO A 455 -13.26 -14.30 -2.77
CA PRO A 455 -14.39 -14.90 -3.48
C PRO A 455 -15.46 -13.89 -3.90
N ASP A 456 -15.76 -12.90 -3.05
CA ASP A 456 -16.74 -11.84 -3.35
C ASP A 456 -16.25 -10.88 -4.43
N THR A 457 -14.97 -10.50 -4.38
CA THR A 457 -14.33 -9.67 -5.41
C THR A 457 -14.32 -10.37 -6.77
N ALA A 458 -13.98 -11.67 -6.79
CA ALA A 458 -13.99 -12.48 -8.01
C ALA A 458 -15.40 -12.57 -8.63
N ARG A 459 -16.44 -12.75 -7.80
CA ARG A 459 -17.83 -12.75 -8.27
C ARG A 459 -18.23 -11.39 -8.85
N ALA A 460 -17.92 -10.28 -8.19
CA ALA A 460 -18.20 -8.94 -8.71
C ALA A 460 -17.49 -8.69 -10.06
N ARG A 461 -16.24 -9.13 -10.20
CA ARG A 461 -15.47 -9.05 -11.46
C ARG A 461 -16.07 -9.91 -12.57
N ALA A 462 -16.51 -11.13 -12.26
CA ALA A 462 -17.20 -11.99 -13.22
C ALA A 462 -18.50 -11.35 -13.73
N ILE A 463 -19.29 -10.72 -12.83
CA ILE A 463 -20.50 -9.98 -13.20
C ILE A 463 -20.14 -8.88 -14.19
N LEU A 464 -19.13 -8.05 -13.88
CA LEU A 464 -18.65 -7.00 -14.78
C LEU A 464 -18.31 -7.55 -16.18
N GLY A 465 -17.57 -8.66 -16.24
CA GLY A 465 -17.21 -9.32 -17.50
C GLY A 465 -18.43 -9.76 -18.34
N VAL A 466 -19.50 -10.24 -17.71
CA VAL A 466 -20.76 -10.58 -18.39
C VAL A 466 -21.50 -9.33 -18.86
N LEU A 467 -21.60 -8.30 -18.01
CA LEU A 467 -22.27 -7.05 -18.38
C LEU A 467 -21.63 -6.40 -19.61
N LEU A 468 -20.30 -6.36 -19.67
CA LEU A 468 -19.57 -5.79 -20.79
C LEU A 468 -19.76 -6.58 -22.10
N ARG A 469 -19.93 -7.90 -22.04
CA ARG A 469 -20.20 -8.74 -23.22
C ARG A 469 -21.64 -8.61 -23.73
N LEU A 470 -22.61 -8.42 -22.83
CA LEU A 470 -24.02 -8.32 -23.19
C LEU A 470 -24.42 -6.90 -23.65
N LYS A 471 -23.75 -5.86 -23.15
CA LYS A 471 -24.10 -4.47 -23.42
C LYS A 471 -24.14 -4.11 -24.92
N PRO A 472 -23.17 -4.53 -25.78
CA PRO A 472 -23.20 -4.21 -27.22
C PRO A 472 -24.35 -4.88 -28.00
N SER A 473 -24.91 -5.98 -27.49
CA SER A 473 -25.97 -6.75 -28.17
C SER A 473 -27.38 -6.51 -27.58
N ALA A 474 -27.51 -5.67 -26.56
CA ALA A 474 -28.79 -5.29 -25.96
C ALA A 474 -29.25 -3.91 -26.49
N THR A 475 -30.56 -3.76 -26.75
CA THR A 475 -31.13 -2.42 -27.03
C THR A 475 -31.25 -1.59 -25.75
N ARG A 476 -31.57 -2.26 -24.63
CA ARG A 476 -31.47 -1.77 -23.26
C ARG A 476 -31.05 -2.92 -22.36
N LEU A 477 -30.15 -2.65 -21.42
CA LEU A 477 -29.70 -3.62 -20.43
C LEU A 477 -29.98 -3.07 -19.04
N THR A 478 -30.56 -3.88 -18.16
CA THR A 478 -30.71 -3.59 -16.73
C THR A 478 -30.34 -4.82 -15.92
N VAL A 479 -29.90 -4.61 -14.69
CA VAL A 479 -29.66 -5.68 -13.70
C VAL A 479 -30.74 -5.59 -12.63
N VAL A 480 -31.19 -6.74 -12.15
CA VAL A 480 -32.14 -6.90 -11.04
C VAL A 480 -31.50 -7.83 -10.03
N ALA A 481 -31.32 -7.37 -8.80
CA ALA A 481 -30.63 -8.15 -7.78
C ALA A 481 -31.20 -7.87 -6.39
N GLN A 482 -31.08 -8.84 -5.48
CA GLN A 482 -31.49 -8.69 -4.09
C GLN A 482 -30.43 -9.12 -3.10
N GLY A 483 -30.50 -8.59 -1.87
CA GLY A 483 -29.59 -8.94 -0.78
C GLY A 483 -28.13 -8.72 -1.15
N ASP A 484 -27.26 -9.67 -0.79
CA ASP A 484 -25.82 -9.64 -1.08
C ASP A 484 -25.50 -9.44 -2.57
N TRP A 485 -26.32 -9.99 -3.48
CA TRP A 485 -26.13 -9.81 -4.93
C TRP A 485 -26.34 -8.36 -5.36
N ALA A 486 -27.16 -7.57 -4.66
CA ALA A 486 -27.34 -6.16 -4.98
C ALA A 486 -26.03 -5.38 -4.83
N ILE A 487 -25.21 -5.71 -3.84
CA ILE A 487 -23.91 -5.06 -3.60
C ILE A 487 -22.91 -5.49 -4.69
N LEU A 488 -22.76 -6.80 -4.93
CA LEU A 488 -21.85 -7.32 -5.96
C LEU A 488 -22.20 -6.78 -7.37
N CYS A 489 -23.50 -6.78 -7.70
CA CYS A 489 -24.00 -6.19 -8.93
C CYS A 489 -23.80 -4.68 -8.95
N GLY A 490 -23.94 -4.00 -7.82
CA GLY A 490 -23.74 -2.55 -7.71
C GLY A 490 -22.33 -2.13 -8.10
N VAL A 491 -21.31 -2.83 -7.60
CA VAL A 491 -19.90 -2.61 -8.00
C VAL A 491 -19.74 -2.76 -9.52
N ALA A 492 -20.24 -3.86 -10.09
CA ALA A 492 -20.13 -4.13 -11.51
C ALA A 492 -20.92 -3.13 -12.38
N CYS A 493 -22.13 -2.78 -11.95
CA CYS A 493 -23.03 -1.85 -12.65
C CYS A 493 -22.47 -0.42 -12.69
N ALA A 494 -21.85 0.03 -11.59
CA ALA A 494 -21.18 1.33 -11.53
C ALA A 494 -20.04 1.42 -12.57
N LEU A 495 -19.20 0.39 -12.67
CA LEU A 495 -18.11 0.35 -13.66
C LEU A 495 -18.62 0.19 -15.10
N ALA A 496 -19.61 -0.69 -15.30
CA ALA A 496 -20.22 -0.96 -16.60
C ALA A 496 -21.13 0.16 -17.09
N THR A 497 -21.50 1.13 -16.24
CA THR A 497 -22.55 2.15 -16.48
C THR A 497 -23.86 1.49 -16.92
N THR A 498 -24.32 0.53 -16.13
CA THR A 498 -25.54 -0.25 -16.38
C THR A 498 -26.55 0.00 -15.26
N PRO A 499 -27.83 0.24 -15.55
CA PRO A 499 -28.84 0.41 -14.51
C PRO A 499 -29.01 -0.81 -13.60
N LEU A 500 -29.27 -0.57 -12.33
CA LEU A 500 -29.58 -1.59 -11.32
C LEU A 500 -30.92 -1.32 -10.64
N ASP A 501 -31.77 -2.34 -10.61
CA ASP A 501 -32.94 -2.44 -9.75
C ASP A 501 -32.58 -3.30 -8.54
N ALA A 502 -32.19 -2.64 -7.45
CA ALA A 502 -31.73 -3.28 -6.22
C ALA A 502 -32.89 -3.43 -5.23
N LEU A 503 -33.31 -4.67 -4.97
CA LEU A 503 -34.38 -5.01 -4.03
C LEU A 503 -33.78 -5.39 -2.68
N GLY A 504 -34.03 -4.61 -1.62
CA GLY A 504 -33.52 -4.92 -0.28
C GLY A 504 -31.99 -4.98 -0.20
N ALA A 505 -31.32 -3.90 -0.61
CA ALA A 505 -29.88 -3.77 -0.46
C ALA A 505 -29.54 -3.64 1.04
N GLY A 506 -29.04 -4.72 1.61
CA GLY A 506 -28.55 -4.84 2.98
C GLY A 506 -27.80 -6.16 3.09
N GLU A 507 -26.64 -6.14 3.75
CA GLU A 507 -25.84 -7.36 3.93
C GLU A 507 -26.55 -8.28 4.91
N THR A 508 -26.89 -9.48 4.46
CA THR A 508 -27.32 -10.55 5.37
C THR A 508 -26.10 -11.20 6.03
N THR A 509 -24.96 -11.20 5.33
CA THR A 509 -23.63 -11.58 5.83
C THR A 509 -22.60 -10.59 5.28
N PRO A 510 -21.60 -10.15 6.09
CA PRO A 510 -20.53 -9.27 5.60
C PRO A 510 -19.80 -9.85 4.38
N LEU A 511 -19.79 -9.07 3.30
CA LEU A 511 -19.07 -9.42 2.08
C LEU A 511 -17.58 -9.08 2.23
N ASP A 512 -16.73 -10.00 1.78
CA ASP A 512 -15.28 -9.81 1.76
C ASP A 512 -14.87 -9.02 0.52
N LEU A 513 -15.25 -7.75 0.51
CA LEU A 513 -14.87 -6.76 -0.49
C LEU A 513 -13.88 -5.78 0.16
N PRO A 514 -12.56 -5.97 0.02
CA PRO A 514 -11.60 -5.11 0.69
C PRO A 514 -11.76 -3.65 0.28
N CYS A 515 -11.67 -2.75 1.26
CA CYS A 515 -11.89 -1.31 1.15
C CYS A 515 -13.30 -0.88 0.68
N TYR A 516 -14.30 -1.76 0.64
CA TYR A 516 -15.66 -1.39 0.25
C TYR A 516 -16.30 -0.35 1.17
N GLU A 517 -16.22 -0.55 2.48
CA GLU A 517 -16.71 0.44 3.45
C GLU A 517 -15.85 1.70 3.44
N ARG A 518 -14.55 1.55 3.14
CA ARG A 518 -13.61 2.66 3.08
C ARG A 518 -14.01 3.74 2.07
N ILE A 519 -14.63 3.33 0.97
CA ILE A 519 -15.11 4.22 -0.10
C ILE A 519 -16.59 4.61 0.07
N GLY A 520 -17.21 4.33 1.23
CA GLY A 520 -18.59 4.70 1.54
C GLY A 520 -19.64 3.62 1.22
N GLY A 521 -19.19 2.42 0.87
CA GLY A 521 -20.05 1.26 0.65
C GLY A 521 -21.22 1.52 -0.29
N TRP A 522 -22.40 1.06 0.11
CA TRP A 522 -23.60 1.13 -0.71
C TRP A 522 -24.04 2.57 -1.03
N THR A 523 -23.86 3.50 -0.09
CA THR A 523 -24.27 4.89 -0.27
C THR A 523 -23.51 5.58 -1.41
N THR A 524 -22.22 5.23 -1.59
CA THR A 524 -21.41 5.69 -2.71
C THR A 524 -21.88 5.05 -4.01
N LEU A 525 -22.11 3.73 -4.03
CA LEU A 525 -22.58 3.01 -5.21
C LEU A 525 -23.93 3.56 -5.73
N GLN A 526 -24.88 3.85 -4.83
CA GLN A 526 -26.20 4.37 -5.20
C GLN A 526 -26.16 5.71 -5.94
N ARG A 527 -25.13 6.53 -5.71
CA ARG A 527 -24.95 7.79 -6.43
C ARG A 527 -24.49 7.59 -7.87
N TRP A 528 -23.87 6.44 -8.16
CA TRP A 528 -23.14 6.20 -9.41
C TRP A 528 -23.85 5.27 -10.36
N ILE A 529 -24.61 4.33 -9.79
CA ILE A 529 -25.35 3.39 -10.59
C ILE A 529 -26.52 4.14 -11.24
N PRO A 530 -26.65 4.13 -12.58
CA PRO A 530 -27.81 4.69 -13.24
C PRO A 530 -29.09 4.07 -12.66
N ARG A 531 -30.10 4.89 -12.36
CA ARG A 531 -31.38 4.34 -11.90
C ARG A 531 -32.09 3.64 -13.06
N ALA A 532 -32.65 2.46 -12.77
CA ALA A 532 -33.48 1.75 -13.73
C ALA A 532 -34.81 2.53 -13.92
N ALA A 533 -35.08 2.97 -15.15
CA ALA A 533 -36.28 3.73 -15.51
C ALA A 533 -37.55 2.87 -15.45
#